data_AF-A0A929BP92-F1
#
_entry.id   AF-A0A929BP92-F1
#
_cell.length_a   1.000
_cell.length_b   1.000
_cell.length_c   1.000
_cell.angle_alpha   90.00
_cell.angle_beta   90.00
_cell.angle_gamma   90.00
#
_symmetry.space_group_name_H-M   'P 1'
#
loop_
_entity.id
_entity.type
_entity.pdbx_description
1 polymer ?
#
loop_
_entity_poly.entity_id
_entity_poly.type
_entity_poly.pdbx_seq_one_letter_code
_entity_poly.pdbx_strand_id
1 'polypeptide(L)'
;MRLSLLQPRIVRGDIAHNLEVIQRLVNESKGDLLVLPEYALTGSLVLDLEADVRDWALRSAKAKARINVPAGKHLLINTLTEFDGNLYNCCELLPTGECYCKLFPDQTEMDAGILPGTEQKVFELSGKRFKVVICYDLPHMDKIPTDNVDFLLFIY
;
A
#
# COMPACT_ATOMS: atom_id res chain seq x y z
N MET A 1 -10.31 13.12 12.91
CA MET A 1 -9.98 11.92 12.13
C MET A 1 -9.57 10.81 13.07
N ARG A 2 -10.17 9.62 12.93
CA ARG A 2 -9.79 8.40 13.65
C ARG A 2 -9.12 7.43 12.67
N LEU A 3 -8.03 6.81 13.10
CA LEU A 3 -7.32 5.82 12.30
C LEU A 3 -7.72 4.41 12.74
N SER A 4 -7.76 3.49 11.79
CA SER A 4 -7.84 2.05 12.05
C SER A 4 -6.72 1.35 11.30
N LEU A 5 -5.75 0.81 12.04
CA LEU A 5 -4.68 -0.03 11.50
C LEU A 5 -5.25 -1.45 11.37
N LEU A 6 -5.41 -1.92 10.15
CA LEU A 6 -6.02 -3.21 9.86
C LEU A 6 -4.90 -4.25 9.74
N GLN A 7 -4.98 -5.33 10.53
CA GLN A 7 -4.00 -6.42 10.51
C GLN A 7 -4.64 -7.71 10.02
N PRO A 8 -4.83 -7.87 8.69
CA PRO A 8 -5.37 -9.10 8.12
C PRO A 8 -4.40 -10.28 8.30
N ARG A 9 -4.95 -11.47 8.53
CA ARG A 9 -4.19 -12.72 8.42
C ARG A 9 -3.98 -13.03 6.94
N ILE A 10 -2.79 -12.75 6.42
CA ILE A 10 -2.46 -12.91 5.01
C ILE A 10 -2.01 -14.33 4.71
N VAL A 11 -2.54 -14.89 3.62
CA VAL A 11 -2.08 -16.13 3.00
C VAL A 11 -1.37 -15.76 1.70
N ARG A 12 -0.06 -16.01 1.65
CA ARG A 12 0.77 -15.65 0.50
C ARG A 12 0.21 -16.30 -0.78
N GLY A 13 0.06 -15.51 -1.84
CA GLY A 13 -0.45 -15.95 -3.15
C GLY A 13 -1.98 -16.13 -3.26
N ASP A 14 -2.70 -16.22 -2.14
CA ASP A 14 -4.15 -16.37 -2.12
C ASP A 14 -4.88 -15.03 -2.04
N ILE A 15 -4.90 -14.35 -3.19
CA ILE A 15 -5.51 -13.03 -3.33
C ILE A 15 -7.02 -13.06 -3.04
N ALA A 16 -7.70 -14.16 -3.35
CA ALA A 16 -9.14 -14.28 -3.12
C ALA A 16 -9.44 -14.30 -1.62
N HIS A 17 -8.72 -15.13 -0.86
CA HIS A 17 -8.81 -15.17 0.59
C HIS A 17 -8.45 -13.81 1.21
N ASN A 18 -7.31 -13.23 0.82
CA ASN A 18 -6.83 -11.96 1.40
C ASN A 18 -7.83 -10.82 1.15
N LEU A 19 -8.42 -10.75 -0.05
CA LEU A 19 -9.45 -9.77 -0.37
C LEU A 19 -10.69 -9.91 0.54
N GLU A 20 -11.15 -11.13 0.79
CA GLU A 20 -12.29 -11.38 1.69
C GLU A 20 -11.99 -10.91 3.11
N VAL A 21 -10.81 -11.27 3.64
CA VAL A 21 -10.36 -10.84 4.97
C VAL A 21 -10.25 -9.32 5.06
N ILE A 22 -9.65 -8.68 4.05
CA ILE A 22 -9.52 -7.22 3.97
C ILE A 22 -10.90 -6.56 3.95
N GLN A 23 -11.81 -7.03 3.10
CA GLN A 23 -13.15 -6.44 2.99
C GLN A 23 -13.92 -6.53 4.31
N ARG A 24 -13.81 -7.67 5.03
CA ARG A 24 -14.40 -7.82 6.36
C ARG A 24 -13.84 -6.78 7.34
N LEU A 25 -12.52 -6.63 7.41
CA LEU A 25 -11.88 -5.63 8.29
C LEU A 25 -12.26 -4.19 7.93
N VAL A 26 -12.35 -3.88 6.63
CA VAL A 26 -12.82 -2.58 6.14
C VAL A 26 -14.24 -2.28 6.64
N ASN A 27 -15.13 -3.27 6.56
CA ASN A 27 -16.51 -3.14 7.02
C ASN A 27 -16.64 -2.98 8.54
N GLU A 28 -15.86 -3.73 9.32
CA GLU A 28 -15.91 -3.75 10.79
C GLU A 28 -15.16 -2.57 11.45
N SER A 29 -14.26 -1.92 10.71
CA SER A 29 -13.47 -0.81 11.22
C SER A 29 -14.32 0.38 11.67
N LYS A 30 -13.79 1.19 12.59
CA LYS A 30 -14.48 2.40 13.10
C LYS A 30 -13.79 3.72 12.70
N GLY A 31 -12.61 3.62 12.08
CA GLY A 31 -11.82 4.76 11.63
C GLY A 31 -12.38 5.42 10.37
N ASP A 32 -11.94 6.64 10.16
CA ASP A 32 -12.20 7.44 8.96
C ASP A 32 -11.08 7.19 7.93
N LEU A 33 -9.85 6.93 8.40
CA LEU A 33 -8.72 6.44 7.60
C LEU A 33 -8.37 5.01 8.04
N LEU A 34 -8.47 4.08 7.10
CA LEU A 34 -8.13 2.66 7.27
C LEU A 34 -6.78 2.41 6.62
N VAL A 35 -5.89 1.70 7.30
CA VAL A 35 -4.52 1.48 6.81
C VAL A 35 -4.24 -0.01 6.80
N LEU A 36 -3.81 -0.53 5.65
CA LEU A 36 -3.39 -1.92 5.48
C LEU A 36 -1.86 -2.05 5.47
N PRO A 37 -1.34 -3.26 5.77
CA PRO A 37 0.08 -3.58 5.67
C PRO A 37 0.60 -3.59 4.23
N GLU A 38 1.92 -3.66 4.08
CA GLU A 38 2.59 -3.83 2.79
C GLU A 38 2.15 -5.14 2.13
N TYR A 39 1.89 -5.11 0.82
CA TYR A 39 1.47 -6.28 0.05
C TYR A 39 0.28 -7.06 0.64
N ALA A 40 -0.66 -6.38 1.31
CA ALA A 40 -1.78 -7.01 1.99
C ALA A 40 -2.62 -7.94 1.11
N LEU A 41 -2.71 -7.68 -0.20
CA LEU A 41 -3.48 -8.57 -1.08
C LEU A 41 -2.79 -9.91 -1.35
N THR A 42 -1.48 -10.02 -1.17
CA THR A 42 -0.70 -11.10 -1.79
C THR A 42 0.39 -11.70 -0.91
N GLY A 43 0.81 -11.03 0.16
CA GLY A 43 1.76 -11.56 1.13
C GLY A 43 3.22 -11.56 0.67
N SER A 44 3.62 -10.52 -0.08
CA SER A 44 4.99 -10.29 -0.57
C SER A 44 5.57 -11.47 -1.36
N LEU A 45 5.14 -11.60 -2.63
CA LEU A 45 5.61 -12.66 -3.53
C LEU A 45 6.98 -12.34 -4.17
N VAL A 46 7.60 -11.20 -3.85
CA VAL A 46 8.94 -10.85 -4.39
C VAL A 46 10.03 -11.84 -3.99
N LEU A 47 9.79 -12.62 -2.93
CA LEU A 47 10.68 -13.67 -2.44
C LEU A 47 10.48 -15.02 -3.12
N ASP A 48 9.41 -15.20 -3.90
CA ASP A 48 9.09 -16.46 -4.54
C ASP A 48 9.70 -16.49 -5.95
N LEU A 49 10.75 -17.29 -6.15
CA LEU A 49 11.55 -17.33 -7.40
C LEU A 49 10.73 -17.63 -8.67
N GLU A 50 9.60 -18.34 -8.54
CA GLU A 50 8.73 -18.70 -9.65
C GLU A 50 7.57 -17.72 -9.85
N ALA A 51 7.46 -16.67 -9.03
CA ALA A 51 6.37 -15.72 -9.11
C ALA A 51 6.52 -14.81 -10.35
N ASP A 52 5.47 -14.76 -11.15
CA ASP A 52 5.31 -13.74 -12.18
C ASP A 52 4.83 -12.44 -11.53
N VAL A 53 5.77 -11.51 -11.32
CA VAL A 53 5.56 -10.23 -10.66
C VAL A 53 4.57 -9.34 -11.44
N ARG A 54 4.49 -9.48 -12.77
CA ARG A 54 3.51 -8.76 -13.60
C ARG A 54 2.12 -9.35 -13.49
N ASP A 55 1.98 -10.68 -13.51
CA ASP A 55 0.69 -11.33 -13.24
C ASP A 55 0.16 -10.91 -11.86
N TRP A 56 1.05 -10.87 -10.87
CA TRP A 56 0.71 -10.39 -9.54
C TRP A 56 0.23 -8.93 -9.55
N ALA A 57 0.93 -8.00 -10.22
CA ALA A 57 0.48 -6.61 -10.34
C ALA A 57 -0.94 -6.53 -10.94
N LEU A 58 -1.18 -7.28 -12.02
CA LEU A 58 -2.49 -7.35 -12.68
C LEU A 58 -3.58 -7.90 -11.76
N ARG A 59 -3.32 -9.00 -11.05
CA ARG A 59 -4.29 -9.60 -10.12
C ARG A 59 -4.54 -8.72 -8.90
N SER A 60 -3.51 -8.03 -8.40
CA SER A 60 -3.63 -7.03 -7.34
C SER A 60 -4.54 -5.89 -7.76
N ALA A 61 -4.34 -5.35 -8.96
CA ALA A 61 -5.20 -4.28 -9.50
C ALA A 61 -6.67 -4.73 -9.60
N LYS A 62 -6.92 -5.93 -10.13
CA LYS A 62 -8.27 -6.51 -10.21
C LYS A 62 -8.91 -6.73 -8.84
N ALA A 63 -8.15 -7.20 -7.85
CA ALA A 63 -8.65 -7.41 -6.50
C ALA A 63 -8.92 -6.09 -5.77
N LYS A 64 -7.99 -5.12 -5.88
CA LYS A 64 -8.14 -3.76 -5.34
C LYS A 64 -9.41 -3.07 -5.88
N ALA A 65 -9.67 -3.19 -7.18
CA ALA A 65 -10.88 -2.62 -7.81
C ALA A 65 -12.20 -3.23 -7.28
N ARG A 66 -12.16 -4.39 -6.62
CA ARG A 66 -13.32 -5.04 -5.99
C ARG A 66 -13.52 -4.64 -4.53
N ILE A 67 -12.58 -3.89 -3.94
CA ILE A 67 -12.71 -3.42 -2.57
C ILE A 67 -13.76 -2.32 -2.53
N ASN A 68 -14.79 -2.53 -1.73
CA ASN A 68 -15.80 -1.53 -1.46
C ASN A 68 -15.44 -0.76 -0.18
N VAL A 69 -15.05 0.51 -0.33
CA VAL A 69 -14.78 1.40 0.79
C VAL A 69 -16.08 2.09 1.21
N PRO A 70 -16.56 1.91 2.46
CA PRO A 70 -17.80 2.54 2.92
C PRO A 70 -17.76 4.06 2.79
N ALA A 71 -18.93 4.67 2.51
CA ALA A 71 -19.06 6.11 2.39
C ALA A 71 -18.50 6.84 3.64
N GLY A 72 -17.74 7.91 3.40
CA GLY A 72 -17.10 8.69 4.46
C GLY A 72 -15.80 8.09 5.03
N LYS A 73 -15.37 6.91 4.57
CA LYS A 73 -14.08 6.32 4.92
C LYS A 73 -13.10 6.39 3.74
N HIS A 74 -11.82 6.30 4.07
CA HIS A 74 -10.73 6.14 3.12
C HIS A 74 -9.90 4.92 3.48
N LEU A 75 -9.40 4.21 2.48
CA LEU A 75 -8.51 3.07 2.64
C LEU A 75 -7.17 3.37 2.01
N LEU A 76 -6.12 3.43 2.80
CA LEU A 76 -4.75 3.39 2.33
C LEU A 76 -4.33 1.93 2.16
N ILE A 77 -4.18 1.50 0.91
CA ILE A 77 -3.79 0.15 0.56
C ILE A 77 -2.46 0.15 -0.18
N ASN A 78 -1.56 -0.76 0.21
CA ASN A 78 -0.34 -1.01 -0.53
C ASN A 78 -0.54 -2.12 -1.56
N THR A 79 -0.19 -1.85 -2.82
CA THR A 79 -0.19 -2.82 -3.91
C THR A 79 1.01 -2.63 -4.82
N LEU A 80 1.40 -3.70 -5.50
CA LEU A 80 2.25 -3.58 -6.68
C LEU A 80 1.43 -2.99 -7.83
N THR A 81 1.90 -1.89 -8.40
CA THR A 81 1.19 -1.12 -9.42
C THR A 81 2.08 -0.94 -10.65
N GLU A 82 1.47 -1.03 -11.83
CA GLU A 82 2.16 -0.81 -13.11
C GLU A 82 1.84 0.58 -13.67
N PHE A 83 2.89 1.35 -13.99
CA PHE A 83 2.80 2.62 -14.70
C PHE A 83 3.77 2.59 -15.89
N ASP A 84 3.25 2.85 -17.10
CA ASP A 84 4.03 2.90 -18.34
C ASP A 84 4.97 1.71 -18.55
N GLY A 85 4.51 0.50 -18.20
CA GLY A 85 5.27 -0.74 -18.33
C GLY A 85 6.23 -1.05 -17.18
N ASN A 86 6.36 -0.16 -16.20
CA ASN A 86 7.24 -0.31 -15.03
C ASN A 86 6.44 -0.65 -13.78
N LEU A 87 7.02 -1.45 -12.89
CA LEU A 87 6.39 -1.91 -11.66
C LEU A 87 6.90 -1.10 -10.47
N TYR A 88 5.98 -0.77 -9.56
CA TYR A 88 6.27 0.02 -8.39
C TYR A 88 5.49 -0.52 -7.19
N ASN A 89 6.14 -0.54 -6.03
CA ASN A 89 5.47 -0.79 -4.76
C ASN A 89 4.83 0.52 -4.28
N CYS A 90 3.49 0.62 -4.29
CA CYS A 90 2.80 1.88 -4.03
C CYS A 90 1.69 1.75 -3.00
N CYS A 91 1.49 2.80 -2.21
CA CYS A 91 0.28 3.01 -1.45
C CYS A 91 -0.68 3.92 -2.21
N GLU A 92 -1.93 3.50 -2.33
CA GLU A 92 -3.00 4.28 -2.92
C GLU A 92 -4.07 4.56 -1.86
N LEU A 93 -4.59 5.79 -1.86
CA LEU A 93 -5.70 6.22 -1.02
C LEU A 93 -7.01 6.09 -1.80
N LEU A 94 -7.81 5.10 -1.43
CA LEU A 94 -9.13 4.89 -2.00
C LEU A 94 -10.19 5.70 -1.22
N PRO A 95 -11.17 6.32 -1.90
CA PRO A 95 -11.42 6.27 -3.34
C PRO A 95 -10.78 7.42 -4.15
N THR A 96 -9.93 8.27 -3.56
CA THR A 96 -9.41 9.47 -4.25
C THR A 96 -8.44 9.14 -5.39
N GLY A 97 -7.81 7.96 -5.36
CA GLY A 97 -6.81 7.53 -6.34
C GLY A 97 -5.45 8.17 -6.14
N GLU A 98 -5.27 8.94 -5.05
CA GLU A 98 -3.98 9.51 -4.70
C GLU A 98 -2.97 8.41 -4.41
N CYS A 99 -1.79 8.49 -5.02
CA CYS A 99 -0.81 7.41 -5.00
C CYS A 99 0.59 7.90 -4.61
N TYR A 100 1.29 7.11 -3.80
CA TYR A 100 2.70 7.27 -3.45
C TYR A 100 3.43 5.96 -3.75
N CYS A 101 4.59 6.02 -4.41
CA CYS A 101 5.41 4.84 -4.66
C CYS A 101 6.69 4.91 -3.84
N LYS A 102 7.04 3.76 -3.23
CA LYS A 102 8.19 3.56 -2.34
C LYS A 102 9.46 4.12 -2.96
N LEU A 103 10.18 4.96 -2.22
CA LEU A 103 11.40 5.60 -2.72
C LEU A 103 12.60 4.67 -2.70
N PHE A 104 12.64 3.79 -1.71
CA PHE A 104 13.77 2.90 -1.49
C PHE A 104 13.29 1.45 -1.45
N PRO A 105 13.01 0.82 -2.61
CA PRO A 105 12.84 -0.62 -2.68
C PRO A 105 14.10 -1.34 -2.19
N ASP A 106 13.93 -2.49 -1.55
CA ASP A 106 15.06 -3.33 -1.16
C ASP A 106 15.65 -4.06 -2.37
N GLN A 107 16.78 -4.75 -2.18
CA GLN A 107 17.46 -5.45 -3.27
C GLN A 107 16.58 -6.55 -3.89
N THR A 108 15.75 -7.23 -3.09
CA THR A 108 14.85 -8.29 -3.60
C THR A 108 13.77 -7.70 -4.49
N GLU A 109 13.19 -6.56 -4.11
CA GLU A 109 12.23 -5.83 -4.95
C GLU A 109 12.89 -5.37 -6.27
N MET A 110 14.09 -4.82 -6.18
CA MET A 110 14.85 -4.36 -7.35
C MET A 110 15.20 -5.53 -8.29
N ASP A 111 15.62 -6.68 -7.76
CA ASP A 111 15.91 -7.89 -8.54
C ASP A 111 14.66 -8.45 -9.22
N ALA A 112 13.49 -8.28 -8.60
CA ALA A 112 12.17 -8.58 -9.17
C ALA A 112 11.69 -7.55 -10.21
N GLY A 113 12.50 -6.51 -10.52
CA GLY A 113 12.19 -5.48 -11.51
C GLY A 113 11.24 -4.39 -11.01
N ILE A 114 11.08 -4.25 -9.69
CA ILE A 114 10.32 -3.15 -9.08
C ILE A 114 11.23 -1.93 -8.97
N LEU A 115 10.79 -0.81 -9.53
CA LEU A 115 11.57 0.41 -9.59
C LEU A 115 11.25 1.34 -8.40
N PRO A 116 12.22 2.19 -8.00
CA PRO A 116 11.96 3.23 -7.01
C PRO A 116 11.01 4.29 -7.55
N GLY A 117 10.17 4.82 -6.66
CA GLY A 117 9.46 6.08 -6.88
C GLY A 117 10.42 7.26 -6.93
N THR A 118 9.93 8.40 -7.41
CA THR A 118 10.76 9.60 -7.65
C THR A 118 10.62 10.67 -6.58
N GLU A 119 9.48 10.73 -5.89
CA GLU A 119 9.19 11.78 -4.91
C GLU A 119 8.27 11.33 -3.76
N GLN A 120 8.41 12.00 -2.63
CA GLN A 120 7.48 11.86 -1.51
C GLN A 120 6.14 12.54 -1.82
N LYS A 121 5.05 11.97 -1.29
CA LYS A 121 3.73 12.59 -1.39
C LYS A 121 3.17 12.92 -0.01
N VAL A 122 2.69 14.16 0.13
CA VAL A 122 1.83 14.55 1.25
C VAL A 122 0.39 14.26 0.86
N PHE A 123 -0.27 13.44 1.66
CA PHE A 123 -1.71 13.21 1.60
C PHE A 123 -2.42 14.20 2.53
N GLU A 124 -3.60 14.68 2.13
CA GLU A 124 -4.43 15.53 2.98
C GLU A 124 -5.82 14.92 3.14
N LEU A 125 -6.21 14.66 4.39
CA LEU A 125 -7.51 14.10 4.71
C LEU A 125 -8.08 14.74 5.97
N SER A 126 -9.30 15.28 5.88
CA SER A 126 -10.00 15.95 6.99
C SER A 126 -9.15 17.02 7.69
N GLY A 127 -8.41 17.82 6.90
CA GLY A 127 -7.54 18.89 7.39
C GLY A 127 -6.26 18.39 8.10
N LYS A 128 -5.91 17.11 7.93
CA LYS A 128 -4.67 16.51 8.42
C LYS A 128 -3.76 16.12 7.27
N ARG A 129 -2.48 16.43 7.40
CA ARG A 129 -1.44 16.16 6.42
C ARG A 129 -0.57 15.01 6.88
N PHE A 130 -0.36 14.01 6.04
CA PHE A 130 0.48 12.87 6.39
C PHE A 130 1.32 12.38 5.22
N LYS A 131 2.40 11.68 5.54
CA LYS A 131 3.23 10.94 4.58
C LYS A 131 3.22 9.47 4.90
N VAL A 132 3.57 8.67 3.90
CA VAL A 132 3.65 7.22 3.99
C VAL A 132 5.11 6.81 3.85
N VAL A 133 5.56 5.90 4.71
CA VAL A 133 6.90 5.32 4.72
C VAL A 133 6.70 3.81 4.55
N ILE A 134 7.13 3.25 3.43
CA ILE A 134 6.88 1.84 3.10
C ILE A 134 8.14 1.04 3.45
N CYS A 135 8.05 0.18 4.47
CA CYS A 135 9.03 -0.84 4.83
C CYS A 135 10.50 -0.35 4.75
N TYR A 136 11.21 -0.70 3.67
CA TYR A 136 12.62 -0.35 3.45
C TYR A 136 12.89 1.15 3.18
N ASP A 137 11.85 2.00 3.15
CA ASP A 137 12.00 3.45 3.32
C ASP A 137 12.52 3.81 4.72
N LEU A 138 12.23 3.00 5.76
CA LEU A 138 12.55 3.33 7.17
C LEU A 138 14.06 3.54 7.44
N PRO A 139 14.98 2.68 6.97
CA PRO A 139 16.42 2.92 7.13
C PRO A 139 16.92 4.19 6.43
N HIS A 140 16.11 4.80 5.56
CA HIS A 140 16.41 5.99 4.76
C HIS A 140 15.61 7.22 5.20
N MET A 141 15.06 7.23 6.42
CA MET A 141 14.29 8.35 6.95
C MET A 141 15.06 9.67 7.00
N ASP A 142 16.39 9.65 7.06
CA ASP A 142 17.25 10.83 6.96
C ASP A 142 17.10 11.56 5.61
N LYS A 143 16.62 10.86 4.57
CA LYS A 143 16.39 11.38 3.21
C LYS A 143 14.93 11.71 2.93
N ILE A 144 14.01 11.41 3.86
CA ILE A 144 12.57 11.62 3.71
C ILE A 144 12.18 12.86 4.51
N PRO A 145 11.86 14.00 3.87
CA PRO A 145 11.50 15.20 4.61
C PRO A 145 10.23 14.98 5.43
N THR A 146 10.28 15.30 6.72
CA THR A 146 9.12 15.17 7.63
C THR A 146 8.53 16.53 8.02
N ASP A 147 8.95 17.61 7.37
CA ASP A 147 8.43 18.94 7.64
C ASP A 147 6.98 19.07 7.16
N ASN A 148 6.19 19.87 7.88
CA ASN A 148 4.82 20.25 7.50
C ASN A 148 3.83 19.08 7.36
N VAL A 149 4.02 17.99 8.12
CA VAL A 149 3.03 16.90 8.27
C VAL A 149 2.61 16.75 9.73
N ASP A 150 1.36 16.34 9.96
CA ASP A 150 0.83 16.04 11.29
C ASP A 150 1.32 14.68 11.82
N PHE A 151 1.51 13.69 10.93
CA PHE A 151 1.98 12.35 11.27
C PHE A 151 2.55 11.59 10.07
N LEU A 152 3.21 10.47 10.35
CA LEU A 152 3.69 9.50 9.37
C LEU A 152 2.93 8.18 9.54
N LEU A 153 2.68 7.49 8.44
CA LEU A 153 2.19 6.11 8.44
C LEU A 153 3.29 5.18 7.95
N PHE A 154 3.64 4.22 8.80
CA PHE A 154 4.58 3.16 8.45
C PHE A 154 3.82 1.94 7.96
N ILE A 155 4.18 1.47 6.76
CA ILE A 155 3.51 0.36 6.08
C ILE A 155 4.50 -0.80 6.00
N TYR A 156 4.16 -1.89 6.68
CA TYR A 156 4.96 -3.13 6.83
C TYR A 156 4.08 -4.34 6.59
#